data_AF-A0A3D9SCC0-F1
#
_entry.id   AF-A0A3D9SCC0-F1
#
_cell.length_a   1.000
_cell.length_b   1.000
_cell.length_c   1.000
_cell.angle_alpha   90.00
_cell.angle_beta   90.00
_cell.angle_gamma   90.00
#
_symmetry.space_group_name_H-M   'P 1'
#
loop_
_entity.id
_entity.type
_entity.pdbx_description
1 polymer ?
#
loop_
_entity_poly.entity_id
_entity_poly.type
_entity_poly.pdbx_seq_one_letter_code
_entity_poly.pdbx_strand_id
1 'polypeptide(L)'
;MRKTNEEKGLLAKLAGGILDGMVGEEKVYRGYKNVYCGKYIKDGEPVSYREGESSRFFNGKENERVPGKRIEDHYDTDERKLEFFQRFGWLIDDEDAKAYSAKFKPKK
;
A
#
# COMPACT_ATOMS: atom_id res chain seq x y z
N MET A 1 14.23 18.54 6.93
CA MET A 1 14.11 18.24 8.38
C MET A 1 15.13 17.18 8.80
N ARG A 2 15.58 17.19 10.05
CA ARG A 2 16.49 16.16 10.57
C ARG A 2 15.64 14.97 11.02
N LYS A 3 15.77 13.83 10.34
CA LYS A 3 15.03 12.60 10.66
C LYS A 3 15.44 12.07 12.04
N THR A 4 14.46 11.61 12.82
CA THR A 4 14.68 10.95 14.11
C THR A 4 15.37 9.60 13.94
N ASN A 5 15.93 9.04 15.01
CA ASN A 5 16.57 7.72 14.92
C ASN A 5 15.56 6.61 14.57
N GLU A 6 14.32 6.72 15.03
CA GLU A 6 13.24 5.78 14.70
C GLU A 6 12.88 5.84 13.20
N GLU A 7 12.74 7.04 12.64
CA GLU A 7 12.47 7.24 11.21
C GLU A 7 13.59 6.70 10.34
N LYS A 8 14.85 6.88 10.75
CA LYS A 8 15.99 6.30 10.06
C LYS A 8 15.96 4.76 10.13
N GLY A 9 15.58 4.20 11.28
CA GLY A 9 15.42 2.76 11.45
C GLY A 9 14.36 2.17 10.52
N LEU A 10 13.19 2.80 10.44
CA LEU A 10 12.11 2.39 9.54
C LEU A 10 12.53 2.47 8.07
N LEU A 11 13.16 3.58 7.66
CA LEU A 11 13.65 3.73 6.29
C LEU A 11 14.75 2.71 5.96
N ALA A 12 15.61 2.36 6.92
CA ALA A 12 16.62 1.32 6.73
C ALA A 12 15.99 -0.07 6.59
N LYS A 13 14.99 -0.42 7.40
CA LYS A 13 14.23 -1.68 7.27
C LYS A 13 13.53 -1.78 5.93
N LEU A 14 12.92 -0.67 5.51
CA LEU A 14 12.25 -0.54 4.22
C LEU A 14 13.24 -0.74 3.07
N ALA A 15 14.36 -0.01 3.06
CA ALA A 15 15.41 -0.15 2.05
C ALA A 15 16.07 -1.55 2.05
N GLY A 16 16.09 -2.23 3.19
CA GLY A 16 16.55 -3.60 3.33
C GLY A 16 15.56 -4.67 2.85
N GLY A 17 14.37 -4.28 2.39
CA GLY A 17 13.34 -5.21 1.91
C GLY A 17 12.66 -6.03 3.01
N ILE A 18 12.94 -5.74 4.29
CA ILE A 18 12.39 -6.50 5.43
C ILE A 18 10.87 -6.34 5.51
N LEU A 19 10.36 -5.21 5.01
CA LEU A 19 8.95 -4.84 5.06
C LEU A 19 8.22 -5.12 3.74
N ASP A 20 8.89 -5.76 2.77
CA ASP A 20 8.30 -6.06 1.46
C ASP A 20 7.17 -7.07 1.59
N GLY A 21 6.12 -6.86 0.79
CA GLY A 21 4.91 -7.68 0.81
C GLY A 21 3.63 -6.86 0.93
N MET A 22 2.51 -7.57 1.16
CA MET A 22 1.20 -6.95 1.33
C MET A 22 1.10 -6.24 2.69
N VAL A 23 0.57 -5.02 2.68
CA VAL A 23 0.34 -4.22 3.89
C VAL A 23 -1.14 -4.27 4.24
N GLY A 24 -1.46 -5.10 5.24
CA GLY A 24 -2.84 -5.42 5.62
C GLY A 24 -3.59 -6.20 4.53
N GLU A 25 -4.92 -6.19 4.64
CA GLU A 25 -5.80 -6.88 3.69
C GLU A 25 -6.25 -5.96 2.56
N GLU A 26 -6.45 -6.54 1.38
CA GLU A 26 -7.11 -5.86 0.27
C GLU A 26 -8.58 -5.59 0.61
N LYS A 27 -9.01 -4.34 0.42
CA LYS A 27 -10.39 -3.92 0.59
C LYS A 27 -11.14 -3.99 -0.72
N VAL A 28 -12.24 -4.73 -0.73
CA VAL A 28 -13.15 -4.80 -1.87
C VAL A 28 -14.37 -3.91 -1.62
N TYR A 29 -14.52 -2.86 -2.42
CA TYR A 29 -15.71 -2.01 -2.43
C TYR A 29 -16.67 -2.55 -3.48
N ARG A 30 -17.79 -3.11 -3.01
CA ARG A 30 -18.84 -3.69 -3.86
C ARG A 30 -19.90 -2.64 -4.20
N GLY A 31 -20.37 -2.66 -5.43
CA GLY A 31 -21.38 -1.72 -5.95
C GLY A 31 -21.82 -2.15 -7.35
N TYR A 32 -22.06 -1.18 -8.25
CA TYR A 32 -22.33 -1.47 -9.67
C TYR A 32 -21.13 -2.15 -10.37
N LYS A 33 -19.91 -1.82 -9.95
CA LYS A 33 -18.66 -2.51 -10.31
C LYS A 33 -17.79 -2.65 -9.07
N ASN A 34 -17.09 -3.76 -8.95
CA ASN A 34 -16.15 -3.97 -7.85
C ASN A 34 -14.91 -3.08 -8.01
N VAL A 35 -14.40 -2.58 -6.89
CA VAL A 35 -13.12 -1.86 -6.83
C VAL A 35 -12.28 -2.47 -5.73
N TYR A 36 -11.07 -2.87 -6.09
CA TYR A 36 -10.07 -3.48 -5.23
C TYR A 36 -9.06 -2.42 -4.81
N CYS A 37 -8.89 -2.23 -3.50
CA CYS A 37 -7.98 -1.24 -2.94
C CYS A 37 -7.03 -1.95 -1.97
N GLY A 38 -5.73 -1.90 -2.25
CA GLY A 38 -4.73 -2.52 -1.39
C GLY A 38 -3.46 -1.70 -1.28
N LYS A 39 -2.54 -2.21 -0.47
CA LYS A 39 -1.22 -1.62 -0.25
C LYS A 39 -0.20 -2.72 -0.25
N TYR A 40 0.95 -2.45 -0.82
CA TYR A 40 2.09 -3.34 -0.75
C TYR A 40 3.37 -2.51 -0.65
N ILE A 41 4.44 -3.14 -0.23
CA ILE A 41 5.78 -2.61 -0.30
C ILE A 41 6.55 -3.52 -1.24
N LYS A 42 7.26 -2.93 -2.19
CA LYS A 42 8.09 -3.65 -3.14
C LYS A 42 9.40 -2.91 -3.32
N ASP A 43 10.52 -3.62 -3.15
CA ASP A 43 11.87 -3.07 -3.33
C ASP A 43 12.10 -1.83 -2.45
N GLY A 44 11.52 -1.82 -1.23
CA GLY A 44 11.58 -0.68 -0.32
C GLY A 44 10.79 0.56 -0.76
N GLU A 45 9.86 0.40 -1.70
CA GLU A 45 8.88 1.41 -2.08
C GLU A 45 7.46 0.97 -1.71
N PRO A 46 6.79 1.68 -0.79
CA PRO A 46 5.37 1.49 -0.54
C PRO A 46 4.55 1.97 -1.73
N VAL A 47 3.48 1.24 -2.02
CA VAL A 47 2.52 1.53 -3.09
C VAL A 47 1.11 1.32 -2.56
N SER A 48 0.23 2.30 -2.79
CA SER A 48 -1.22 2.14 -2.65
C SER A 48 -1.84 1.96 -4.02
N TYR A 49 -2.65 0.93 -4.23
CA TYR A 49 -3.32 0.72 -5.51
C TYR A 49 -4.85 0.76 -5.39
N ARG A 50 -5.47 1.14 -6.50
CA ARG A 50 -6.90 1.05 -6.75
C ARG A 50 -7.12 0.41 -8.11
N GLU A 51 -7.74 -0.75 -8.13
CA GLU A 51 -7.99 -1.54 -9.33
C GLU A 51 -9.49 -1.74 -9.55
N GLY A 52 -9.98 -1.44 -10.75
CA GLY A 52 -11.36 -1.70 -11.13
C GLY A 52 -11.62 -3.18 -11.42
N GLU A 53 -12.89 -3.56 -11.51
CA GLU A 53 -13.29 -4.89 -11.94
C GLU A 53 -12.84 -5.20 -13.37
N SER A 54 -12.27 -6.39 -13.58
CA SER A 54 -11.96 -6.91 -14.91
C SER A 54 -13.24 -7.28 -15.66
N SER A 55 -13.36 -6.90 -16.93
CA SER A 55 -14.48 -7.29 -17.78
C SER A 55 -14.11 -8.47 -18.68
N ARG A 56 -15.12 -9.19 -19.14
CA ARG A 56 -15.00 -10.18 -20.21
C ARG A 56 -15.90 -9.78 -21.37
N PHE A 57 -15.41 -9.90 -22.60
CA PHE A 57 -16.22 -9.67 -23.79
C PHE A 57 -15.91 -10.74 -24.85
N PHE A 58 -16.91 -11.07 -25.67
CA PHE A 58 -16.76 -12.04 -26.75
C PHE A 58 -16.23 -11.33 -28.00
N ASN A 59 -15.04 -11.71 -28.47
CA ASN A 59 -14.40 -11.08 -29.64
C ASN A 59 -14.84 -11.69 -30.99
N GLY A 60 -15.89 -12.51 -31.00
CA GLY A 60 -16.36 -13.26 -32.17
C GLY A 60 -15.75 -14.65 -32.32
N LYS A 61 -14.75 -15.02 -31.50
CA LYS A 61 -14.15 -16.36 -31.45
C LYS A 61 -14.05 -16.90 -30.03
N GLU A 62 -13.58 -16.08 -29.08
CA GLU A 62 -13.39 -16.44 -27.67
C GLU A 62 -13.79 -15.28 -26.74
N ASN A 63 -14.02 -15.59 -25.47
CA ASN A 63 -14.14 -14.59 -24.41
C ASN A 63 -12.75 -14.08 -24.00
N GLU A 64 -12.48 -12.82 -24.29
CA GLU A 64 -11.27 -12.13 -23.86
C GLU A 64 -11.49 -11.45 -22.50
N ARG A 65 -10.51 -11.54 -21.60
CA ARG A 65 -10.52 -10.86 -20.30
C ARG A 65 -9.71 -9.57 -20.39
N VAL A 66 -10.36 -8.44 -20.12
CA VAL A 66 -9.70 -7.14 -20.02
C VAL A 66 -9.48 -6.85 -18.53
N PRO A 67 -8.23 -6.65 -18.07
CA PRO A 67 -7.97 -6.26 -16.70
C PRO A 67 -8.63 -4.90 -16.40
N GLY A 68 -9.11 -4.73 -15.17
CA GLY A 68 -9.65 -3.44 -14.78
C GLY A 68 -8.57 -2.37 -14.73
N LYS A 69 -8.98 -1.11 -14.82
CA LYS A 69 -8.05 0.01 -14.71
C LYS A 69 -7.40 0.02 -13.32
N ARG A 70 -6.07 -0.08 -13.28
CA ARG A 70 -5.26 0.03 -12.07
C ARG A 70 -4.62 1.42 -11.99
N ILE A 71 -4.71 2.03 -10.81
CA ILE A 71 -4.05 3.30 -10.47
C ILE A 71 -3.21 3.03 -9.24
N GLU A 72 -1.93 3.39 -9.30
CA GLU A 72 -0.97 3.21 -8.20
C GLU A 72 -0.46 4.57 -7.75
N ASP A 73 -0.42 4.78 -6.43
CA ASP A 73 0.22 5.91 -5.78
C ASP A 73 1.49 5.39 -5.09
N HIS A 74 2.63 5.84 -5.60
CA HIS A 74 3.96 5.43 -5.15
C HIS A 74 4.47 6.39 -4.08
N TYR A 75 5.05 5.86 -3.01
CA TYR A 75 5.69 6.65 -1.95
C TYR A 75 7.20 6.67 -2.21
N ASP A 76 7.59 7.50 -3.18
CA ASP A 76 8.91 7.55 -3.80
C ASP A 76 9.96 8.27 -2.95
N THR A 77 9.55 9.29 -2.19
CA THR A 77 10.46 10.06 -1.33
C THR A 77 10.43 9.58 0.12
N ASP A 78 11.52 9.79 0.86
CA ASP A 78 11.58 9.45 2.29
C ASP A 78 10.43 10.06 3.10
N GLU A 79 10.03 11.30 2.79
CA GLU A 79 8.94 11.99 3.49
C GLU A 79 7.60 11.29 3.24
N ARG A 80 7.34 10.87 1.99
CA ARG A 80 6.16 10.09 1.63
C ARG A 80 6.21 8.70 2.26
N LYS A 81 7.36 8.03 2.27
CA LYS A 81 7.55 6.73 2.95
C LYS A 81 7.22 6.84 4.43
N LEU A 82 7.66 7.91 5.10
CA LEU A 82 7.29 8.17 6.49
C LEU A 82 5.80 8.46 6.64
N GLU A 83 5.17 9.25 5.76
CA GLU A 83 3.71 9.46 5.78
C GLU A 83 2.95 8.12 5.67
N PHE A 84 3.41 7.21 4.81
CA PHE A 84 2.85 5.87 4.69
C PHE A 84 2.89 5.13 6.04
N PHE A 85 4.02 5.15 6.74
CA PHE A 85 4.12 4.53 8.07
C PHE A 85 3.24 5.22 9.11
N GLN A 86 3.11 6.55 9.09
CA GLN A 86 2.22 7.25 10.02
C GLN A 86 0.78 6.77 9.87
N ARG A 87 0.29 6.68 8.62
CA ARG A 87 -1.11 6.35 8.30
C ARG A 87 -1.42 4.86 8.34
N PHE A 88 -0.48 4.03 7.90
CA PHE A 88 -0.70 2.61 7.62
C PHE A 88 0.27 1.67 8.34
N GLY A 89 1.25 2.18 9.09
CA GLY A 89 2.20 1.34 9.82
C GLY A 89 1.53 0.35 10.80
N TRP A 90 0.34 0.66 11.29
CA TRP A 90 -0.47 -0.25 12.10
C TRP A 90 -1.01 -1.50 11.36
N LEU A 91 -0.94 -1.52 10.01
CA LEU A 91 -1.30 -2.66 9.17
C LEU A 91 -0.11 -3.54 8.79
N ILE A 92 1.12 -3.07 9.04
CA ILE A 92 2.34 -3.80 8.73
C ILE A 92 2.62 -4.75 9.90
N ASP A 93 3.06 -5.98 9.61
CA ASP A 93 3.45 -6.92 10.65
C ASP A 93 4.88 -6.67 11.15
N ASP A 94 5.13 -5.47 11.65
CA ASP A 94 6.39 -5.06 12.26
C ASP A 94 6.11 -4.17 13.48
N GLU A 95 6.78 -4.42 14.59
CA GLU A 95 6.53 -3.72 15.85
C GLU A 95 6.91 -2.24 15.78
N ASP A 96 8.00 -1.89 15.10
CA ASP A 96 8.45 -0.49 14.96
C ASP A 96 7.47 0.30 14.08
N ALA A 97 6.98 -0.31 13.00
CA ALA A 97 5.97 0.30 12.14
C ALA A 97 4.65 0.53 12.89
N LYS A 98 4.20 -0.44 13.68
CA LYS A 98 2.99 -0.33 14.53
C LYS A 98 3.17 0.77 15.58
N ALA A 99 4.31 0.79 16.28
CA ALA A 99 4.62 1.77 17.31
C ALA A 99 4.71 3.19 16.74
N TYR A 100 5.36 3.36 15.59
CA TYR A 100 5.45 4.65 14.92
C TYR A 100 4.07 5.16 14.51
N SER A 101 3.24 4.34 13.85
CA SER A 101 1.87 4.73 13.47
C SER A 101 1.02 5.11 14.68
N ALA A 102 1.15 4.41 15.81
CA ALA A 102 0.39 4.69 17.02
C ALA A 102 0.62 6.11 17.58
N LYS A 103 1.79 6.72 17.35
CA LYS A 103 2.10 8.09 17.78
C LYS A 103 1.27 9.16 17.05
N PHE A 104 0.85 8.86 15.82
CA PHE A 104 0.12 9.79 14.95
C PHE A 104 -1.39 9.51 14.90
N LYS A 105 -1.86 8.44 15.55
CA LYS A 105 -3.29 8.19 15.68
C LYS A 105 -3.95 9.27 16.56
N PRO A 106 -5.08 9.83 16.15
CA PRO A 106 -5.80 10.79 16.98
C PRO A 106 -6.21 10.14 18.29
N LYS A 107 -5.85 10.77 19.42
CA LYS A 107 -6.35 10.36 20.75
C LYS A 107 -7.82 10.73 20.82
N LYS A 108 -8.65 9.76 21.19
CA LYS A 108 -10.10 9.91 21.36
C LYS A 108 -10.42 10.72 22.60
#